data_AF-A0A3B8J7J3-F1
#
_entry.id   AF-A0A3B8J7J3-F1
#
_cell.length_a   1.000
_cell.length_b   1.000
_cell.length_c   1.000
_cell.angle_alpha   90.00
_cell.angle_beta   90.00
_cell.angle_gamma   90.00
#
_symmetry.space_group_name_H-M   'P 1'
#
loop_
_entity.id
_entity.type
_entity.pdbx_description
1 polymer ?
#
loop_
_entity_poly.entity_id
_entity_poly.type
_entity_poly.pdbx_seq_one_letter_code
_entity_poly.pdbx_strand_id
1 'polypeptide(L)'
;MEYPNDNGIETPFVLQEDYYYYMYRPVTDDSGGQLIGKYTTGDRTSIEQYDVMLWTPTVLNAKKTVPFAADLLKNIYIKSGKLKGEVVNTTQFDLLDAVIVIGNNIIPVGDIYSGETLPLDVSFDGNNVYKQPEEYLDSEFCRSYYRSLSDYPENFAERIKRRRIFENVIYNLFNNIQGNNRFMLLARNEQEIDYGFIINGKEPQKYSQSLVVVENNLEFKSGEEVEIPGGIITPSYYTGDVGWYEGVNGIRVNNIGQMEFVFTLPGNLEVSEMRLSVEGYLPLYMKYRMVEEANDNYKFEVLENEYEYYLYNTETYQWDEIENNSTVTENPDKYIGAGGEVRMMIKVVSLAQETKDLDDQGVYKEYMRELLSVPEISLKGVAR
;
A
#
# COMPACT_ATOMS: atom_id res chain seq x y z
N MET A 1 -27.66 -11.84 -24.16
CA MET A 1 -26.49 -10.94 -24.29
C MET A 1 -25.69 -11.37 -25.49
N GLU A 2 -25.18 -10.42 -26.28
CA GLU A 2 -24.36 -10.69 -27.45
C GLU A 2 -23.08 -9.86 -27.47
N TYR A 3 -21.99 -10.41 -27.99
CA TYR A 3 -20.69 -9.73 -28.14
C TYR A 3 -19.86 -10.30 -29.30
N PRO A 4 -18.90 -9.55 -29.86
CA PRO A 4 -17.98 -10.06 -30.88
C PRO A 4 -17.06 -11.14 -30.31
N ASN A 5 -16.82 -12.22 -31.06
CA ASN A 5 -16.05 -13.37 -30.57
C ASN A 5 -14.58 -13.03 -30.23
N ASP A 6 -13.98 -12.03 -30.90
CA ASP A 6 -12.56 -11.68 -30.77
C ASP A 6 -12.30 -10.44 -29.89
N ASN A 7 -13.24 -10.06 -29.01
CA ASN A 7 -13.09 -8.86 -28.19
C ASN A 7 -12.61 -9.15 -26.75
N GLY A 8 -11.99 -10.31 -26.52
CA GLY A 8 -11.32 -10.63 -25.26
C GLY A 8 -12.21 -11.13 -24.12
N ILE A 9 -13.47 -11.48 -24.40
CA ILE A 9 -14.39 -11.99 -23.37
C ILE A 9 -14.10 -13.46 -23.11
N GLU A 10 -13.87 -13.81 -21.84
CA GLU A 10 -13.64 -15.18 -21.42
C GLU A 10 -14.94 -15.99 -21.45
N THR A 11 -14.82 -17.30 -21.68
CA THR A 11 -16.00 -18.15 -21.81
C THR A 11 -16.79 -18.17 -20.48
N PRO A 12 -18.10 -17.89 -20.47
CA PRO A 12 -18.86 -17.59 -19.25
C PRO A 12 -19.02 -18.77 -18.27
N PHE A 13 -18.80 -20.00 -18.74
CA PHE A 13 -19.18 -21.23 -18.02
C PHE A 13 -18.09 -21.77 -17.09
N VAL A 14 -16.97 -21.07 -16.95
CA VAL A 14 -16.01 -21.37 -15.89
C VAL A 14 -16.30 -20.45 -14.71
N LEU A 15 -17.49 -20.57 -14.12
CA LEU A 15 -17.70 -20.13 -12.74
C LEU A 15 -16.84 -21.04 -11.87
N GLN A 16 -15.60 -20.64 -11.58
CA GLN A 16 -14.78 -21.27 -10.54
C GLN A 16 -15.51 -21.28 -9.18
N GLU A 17 -16.48 -20.38 -8.97
CA GLU A 17 -17.23 -20.28 -7.71
C GLU A 17 -18.27 -21.40 -7.51
N ASP A 18 -18.73 -22.08 -8.56
CA ASP A 18 -19.68 -23.21 -8.39
C ASP A 18 -18.99 -24.46 -7.82
N TYR A 19 -17.65 -24.54 -7.85
CA TYR A 19 -16.92 -25.68 -7.33
C TYR A 19 -17.04 -25.82 -5.79
N TYR A 20 -17.21 -24.71 -5.07
CA TYR A 20 -17.32 -24.73 -3.60
C TYR A 20 -18.76 -24.93 -3.10
N TYR A 21 -19.77 -24.49 -3.86
CA TYR A 21 -21.16 -24.59 -3.41
C TYR A 21 -21.76 -25.99 -3.61
N TYR A 22 -21.21 -26.80 -4.52
CA TYR A 22 -21.70 -28.15 -4.81
C TYR A 22 -21.18 -29.26 -3.88
N MET A 23 -20.18 -29.02 -3.03
CA MET A 23 -19.64 -30.06 -2.13
C MET A 23 -20.56 -30.46 -0.95
N TYR A 24 -21.68 -29.75 -0.71
CA TYR A 24 -22.54 -29.99 0.45
C TYR A 24 -23.99 -30.41 0.13
N ARG A 25 -24.32 -30.69 -1.13
CA ARG A 25 -25.60 -31.34 -1.45
C ARG A 25 -25.36 -32.72 -2.06
N PRO A 26 -25.85 -33.80 -1.44
CA PRO A 26 -25.87 -35.09 -2.11
C PRO A 26 -26.73 -34.93 -3.36
N VAL A 27 -26.08 -35.04 -4.53
CA VAL A 27 -26.78 -35.15 -5.81
C VAL A 27 -27.50 -36.49 -5.75
N THR A 28 -28.80 -36.46 -5.48
CA THR A 28 -29.64 -37.66 -5.62
C THR A 28 -29.73 -38.00 -7.10
N ASP A 29 -29.62 -39.28 -7.44
CA ASP A 29 -29.58 -39.87 -8.80
C ASP A 29 -30.77 -39.53 -9.73
N ASP A 30 -31.64 -38.57 -9.37
CA ASP A 30 -32.90 -38.23 -10.03
C ASP A 30 -33.06 -36.74 -10.42
N SER A 31 -32.01 -35.92 -10.29
CA SER A 31 -32.07 -34.54 -10.81
C SER A 31 -31.80 -34.55 -12.32
N GLY A 32 -32.84 -34.84 -13.12
CA GLY A 32 -32.83 -34.57 -14.55
C GLY A 32 -32.30 -33.15 -14.78
N GLY A 33 -31.15 -33.01 -15.43
CA GLY A 33 -30.42 -31.75 -15.50
C GLY A 33 -31.31 -30.59 -15.94
N GLN A 34 -31.30 -29.49 -15.18
CA GLN A 34 -32.06 -28.29 -15.52
C GLN A 34 -31.30 -27.50 -16.58
N LEU A 35 -31.95 -27.20 -17.71
CA LEU A 35 -31.40 -26.29 -18.72
C LEU A 35 -31.50 -24.84 -18.21
N ILE A 36 -30.39 -24.28 -17.74
CA ILE A 36 -30.33 -22.93 -17.15
C ILE A 36 -29.95 -21.84 -18.18
N GLY A 37 -29.57 -22.22 -19.40
CA GLY A 37 -29.21 -21.27 -20.43
C GLY A 37 -28.69 -21.93 -21.71
N LYS A 38 -28.33 -21.07 -22.67
CA LYS A 38 -27.80 -21.46 -23.98
C LYS A 38 -26.64 -20.54 -24.36
N TYR A 39 -25.59 -21.16 -24.89
CA TYR A 39 -24.43 -20.48 -25.45
C TYR A 39 -24.34 -20.78 -26.94
N THR A 40 -24.22 -19.74 -27.75
CA THR A 40 -24.06 -19.88 -29.20
C THR A 40 -22.80 -19.14 -29.63
N THR A 41 -21.89 -19.82 -30.31
CA THR A 41 -20.67 -19.24 -30.86
C THR A 41 -20.81 -19.04 -32.37
N GLY A 42 -20.21 -17.96 -32.88
CA GLY A 42 -20.22 -17.54 -34.28
C GLY A 42 -19.43 -16.25 -34.42
N ASP A 43 -19.70 -15.43 -35.45
CA ASP A 43 -19.09 -14.08 -35.58
C ASP A 43 -19.41 -13.20 -34.35
N ARG A 44 -20.62 -13.39 -33.81
CA ARG A 44 -21.02 -12.91 -32.50
C ARG A 44 -21.35 -14.10 -31.62
N THR A 45 -20.91 -14.02 -30.38
CA THR A 45 -21.25 -14.96 -29.32
C THR A 45 -22.51 -14.47 -28.61
N SER A 46 -23.46 -15.38 -28.37
CA SER A 46 -24.71 -15.13 -27.66
C SER A 46 -24.81 -15.99 -26.40
N ILE A 47 -25.20 -15.35 -25.30
CA ILE A 47 -25.56 -15.98 -24.03
C ILE A 47 -27.03 -15.67 -23.76
N GLU A 48 -27.82 -16.73 -23.64
CA GLU A 48 -29.21 -16.68 -23.17
C GLU A 48 -29.27 -17.39 -21.82
N GLN A 49 -29.84 -16.75 -20.80
CA GLN A 49 -30.13 -17.37 -19.51
C GLN A 49 -31.64 -17.51 -19.36
N TYR A 50 -32.08 -18.66 -18.83
CA TYR A 50 -33.49 -18.97 -18.64
C TYR A 50 -33.87 -18.83 -17.17
N ASP A 51 -35.11 -18.42 -16.90
CA ASP A 51 -35.70 -18.36 -15.56
C ASP A 51 -34.88 -17.59 -14.51
N VAL A 52 -34.15 -16.55 -14.93
CA VAL A 52 -33.38 -15.68 -14.02
C VAL A 52 -34.28 -14.75 -13.23
N MET A 53 -33.98 -14.59 -11.94
CA MET A 53 -34.67 -13.58 -11.14
C MET A 53 -34.25 -12.17 -11.59
N LEU A 54 -35.17 -11.21 -11.45
CA LEU A 54 -34.97 -9.80 -11.87
C LEU A 54 -33.68 -9.14 -11.35
N TRP A 55 -33.08 -9.68 -10.28
CA TRP A 55 -31.90 -9.11 -9.62
C TRP A 55 -30.68 -10.03 -9.62
N THR A 56 -30.71 -11.12 -10.41
CA THR A 56 -29.55 -12.02 -10.50
C THR A 56 -28.46 -11.36 -11.36
N PRO A 57 -27.29 -11.02 -10.79
CA PRO A 57 -26.19 -10.47 -11.58
C PRO A 57 -25.63 -11.54 -12.51
N THR A 58 -25.29 -11.15 -13.74
CA THR A 58 -24.48 -11.96 -14.64
C THR A 58 -23.08 -11.37 -14.67
N VAL A 59 -22.09 -12.15 -14.23
CA VAL A 59 -20.68 -11.74 -14.24
C VAL A 59 -20.00 -12.32 -15.48
N LEU A 60 -19.27 -11.48 -16.20
CA LEU A 60 -18.39 -11.88 -17.29
C LEU A 60 -17.01 -11.32 -17.04
N ASN A 61 -16.00 -12.16 -17.26
CA ASN A 61 -14.62 -11.73 -17.26
C ASN A 61 -14.18 -11.45 -18.70
N ALA A 62 -13.43 -10.38 -18.88
CA ALA A 62 -12.87 -10.04 -20.18
C ALA A 62 -11.47 -9.45 -20.00
N LYS A 63 -10.60 -9.75 -20.95
CA LYS A 63 -9.24 -9.28 -21.03
C LYS A 63 -8.96 -8.75 -22.44
N LYS A 64 -8.62 -7.48 -22.52
CA LYS A 64 -8.23 -6.82 -23.77
C LYS A 64 -6.88 -6.17 -23.60
N THR A 65 -6.03 -6.30 -24.62
CA THR A 65 -4.78 -5.55 -24.70
C THR A 65 -4.96 -4.42 -25.70
N VAL A 66 -4.82 -3.19 -25.22
CA VAL A 66 -4.82 -1.99 -26.05
C VAL A 66 -3.39 -1.47 -26.09
N PRO A 67 -2.72 -1.41 -27.25
CA PRO A 67 -1.39 -0.83 -27.34
C PRO A 67 -1.48 0.67 -27.10
N PHE A 68 -0.58 1.20 -26.28
CA PHE A 68 -0.43 2.64 -26.06
C PHE A 68 1.06 2.98 -25.94
N ALA A 69 1.45 4.18 -26.37
CA ALA A 69 2.79 4.70 -26.17
C ALA A 69 2.81 5.39 -24.80
N ALA A 70 3.34 4.74 -23.77
CA ALA A 70 3.46 5.33 -22.46
C ALA A 70 4.89 5.31 -21.95
N ASP A 71 5.36 6.53 -21.67
CA ASP A 71 6.49 6.84 -20.83
C ASP A 71 5.97 7.71 -19.64
N LEU A 72 4.80 7.36 -19.07
CA LEU A 72 4.09 8.15 -18.05
C LEU A 72 4.98 8.56 -16.87
N LEU A 73 5.94 7.69 -16.52
CA LEU A 73 6.78 7.80 -15.33
C LEU A 73 8.26 8.06 -15.65
N LYS A 74 8.61 8.37 -16.90
CA LYS A 74 10.00 8.45 -17.35
C LYS A 74 10.76 9.66 -16.84
N ASN A 75 10.07 10.78 -16.63
CA ASN A 75 10.69 12.05 -16.25
C ASN A 75 10.66 12.28 -14.74
N ILE A 76 10.48 11.23 -13.93
CA ILE A 76 10.39 11.30 -12.48
C ILE A 76 11.75 10.93 -11.88
N TYR A 77 12.22 11.73 -10.92
CA TYR A 77 13.49 11.53 -10.23
C TYR A 77 13.41 12.00 -8.78
N ILE A 78 14.34 11.54 -7.95
CA ILE A 78 14.43 11.94 -6.54
C ILE A 78 15.60 12.90 -6.38
N LYS A 79 15.36 14.06 -5.78
CA LYS A 79 16.40 15.05 -5.49
C LYS A 79 16.02 16.01 -4.38
N SER A 80 16.94 16.20 -3.44
CA SER A 80 16.80 17.06 -2.25
C SER A 80 15.64 16.63 -1.35
N GLY A 81 15.51 15.33 -1.08
CA GLY A 81 14.45 14.76 -0.25
C GLY A 81 13.07 14.82 -0.88
N LYS A 82 12.98 15.04 -2.20
CA LYS A 82 11.72 15.24 -2.92
C LYS A 82 11.61 14.38 -4.18
N LEU A 83 10.39 13.95 -4.47
CA LEU A 83 9.99 13.43 -5.77
C LEU A 83 9.75 14.60 -6.72
N LYS A 84 10.53 14.66 -7.80
CA LYS A 84 10.52 15.75 -8.78
C LYS A 84 10.32 15.23 -10.19
N GLY A 85 9.96 16.14 -11.09
CA GLY A 85 9.80 15.86 -12.51
C GLY A 85 8.38 16.13 -12.97
N GLU A 86 7.85 15.26 -13.82
CA GLU A 86 6.51 15.39 -14.35
C GLU A 86 5.92 14.02 -14.73
N VAL A 87 4.60 13.91 -14.60
CA VAL A 87 3.81 12.81 -15.17
C VAL A 87 3.13 13.35 -16.43
N VAL A 88 3.43 12.77 -17.59
CA VAL A 88 2.83 13.17 -18.86
C VAL A 88 1.78 12.13 -19.24
N ASN A 89 0.49 12.44 -19.10
CA ASN A 89 -0.58 11.51 -19.46
C ASN A 89 -0.79 11.46 -20.97
N THR A 90 -0.03 10.61 -21.65
CA THR A 90 -0.16 10.36 -23.10
C THR A 90 -1.24 9.34 -23.45
N THR A 91 -1.94 8.79 -22.45
CA THR A 91 -3.02 7.83 -22.69
C THR A 91 -4.30 8.55 -23.14
N GLN A 92 -5.26 7.81 -23.69
CA GLN A 92 -6.61 8.32 -23.98
C GLN A 92 -7.51 8.39 -22.74
N PHE A 93 -6.98 8.02 -21.57
CA PHE A 93 -7.73 7.85 -20.35
C PHE A 93 -7.36 8.92 -19.33
N ASP A 94 -8.36 9.50 -18.67
CA ASP A 94 -8.19 10.36 -17.51
C ASP A 94 -7.73 9.51 -16.33
N LEU A 95 -6.65 9.96 -15.67
CA LEU A 95 -6.09 9.32 -14.49
C LEU A 95 -6.57 10.09 -13.26
N LEU A 96 -7.68 9.63 -12.67
CA LEU A 96 -8.31 10.28 -11.52
C LEU A 96 -7.73 9.74 -10.21
N ASP A 97 -7.69 10.57 -9.17
CA ASP A 97 -7.22 10.18 -7.83
C ASP A 97 -5.83 9.53 -7.87
N ALA A 98 -4.94 10.02 -8.75
CA ALA A 98 -3.69 9.33 -9.02
C ALA A 98 -2.75 9.38 -7.81
N VAL A 99 -2.07 8.28 -7.56
CA VAL A 99 -1.17 8.08 -6.43
C VAL A 99 0.08 7.34 -6.88
N ILE A 100 1.24 7.82 -6.44
CA ILE A 100 2.53 7.19 -6.67
C ILE A 100 2.92 6.41 -5.41
N VAL A 101 3.34 5.16 -5.57
CA VAL A 101 3.84 4.31 -4.47
C VAL A 101 5.31 3.98 -4.72
N ILE A 102 6.20 4.34 -3.79
CA ILE A 102 7.65 4.10 -3.84
C ILE A 102 8.14 3.60 -2.48
N GLY A 103 8.57 2.34 -2.40
CA GLY A 103 8.89 1.71 -1.12
C GLY A 103 7.67 1.75 -0.18
N ASN A 104 7.84 2.28 1.02
CA ASN A 104 6.75 2.51 1.97
C ASN A 104 6.05 3.88 1.83
N ASN A 105 6.38 4.68 0.82
CA ASN A 105 5.83 6.02 0.63
C ASN A 105 4.66 5.98 -0.36
N ILE A 106 3.50 6.47 0.06
CA ILE A 106 2.30 6.62 -0.75
C ILE A 106 2.03 8.12 -0.94
N ILE A 107 2.12 8.58 -2.18
CA ILE A 107 2.16 9.99 -2.55
C ILE A 107 0.97 10.29 -3.47
N PRO A 108 -0.16 10.81 -2.97
CA PRO A 108 -1.24 11.29 -3.83
C PRO A 108 -0.72 12.45 -4.68
N VAL A 109 -0.99 12.39 -5.98
CA VAL A 109 -0.59 13.41 -6.96
C VAL A 109 -1.81 14.08 -7.63
N GLY A 110 -3.01 13.51 -7.44
CA GLY A 110 -4.27 14.10 -7.91
C GLY A 110 -4.67 13.66 -9.32
N ASP A 111 -5.62 14.38 -9.91
CA ASP A 111 -6.13 14.05 -11.25
C ASP A 111 -5.14 14.50 -12.35
N ILE A 112 -5.00 13.67 -13.39
CA ILE A 112 -4.18 13.94 -14.58
C ILE A 112 -5.02 13.58 -15.81
N TYR A 113 -5.66 14.56 -16.44
CA TYR A 113 -6.55 14.31 -17.57
C TYR A 113 -5.77 13.88 -18.82
N SER A 114 -6.44 13.21 -19.75
CA SER A 114 -5.86 12.77 -21.02
C SER A 114 -5.18 13.94 -21.76
N GLY A 115 -3.89 13.79 -22.06
CA GLY A 115 -3.08 14.82 -22.74
C GLY A 115 -2.47 15.87 -21.81
N GLU A 116 -2.72 15.82 -20.50
CA GLU A 116 -2.14 16.75 -19.54
C GLU A 116 -0.76 16.32 -19.04
N THR A 117 -0.05 17.30 -18.46
CA THR A 117 1.22 17.10 -17.77
C THR A 117 1.10 17.65 -16.35
N LEU A 118 1.37 16.79 -15.37
CA LEU A 118 1.37 17.15 -13.96
C LEU A 118 2.82 17.31 -13.47
N PRO A 119 3.26 18.52 -13.08
CA PRO A 119 4.56 18.71 -12.47
C PRO A 119 4.58 18.13 -11.05
N LEU A 120 5.70 17.50 -10.69
CA LEU A 120 5.95 16.93 -9.36
C LEU A 120 7.04 17.75 -8.63
N ASP A 121 6.74 18.13 -7.39
CA ASP A 121 7.71 18.65 -6.41
C ASP A 121 7.22 18.31 -4.99
N VAL A 122 7.19 17.01 -4.67
CA VAL A 122 6.60 16.50 -3.42
C VAL A 122 7.70 16.07 -2.46
N SER A 123 7.68 16.61 -1.24
CA SER A 123 8.60 16.20 -0.16
C SER A 123 8.21 14.85 0.41
N PHE A 124 9.18 13.94 0.56
CA PHE A 124 8.93 12.63 1.20
C PHE A 124 8.53 12.77 2.68
N ASP A 125 9.00 13.83 3.34
CA ASP A 125 8.62 14.19 4.72
C ASP A 125 7.37 15.12 4.77
N GLY A 126 6.63 15.24 3.67
CA GLY A 126 5.44 16.11 3.60
C GLY A 126 4.21 15.48 4.27
N ASN A 127 3.32 16.31 4.80
CA ASN A 127 2.05 15.86 5.43
C ASN A 127 1.12 15.06 4.51
N ASN A 128 1.33 15.12 3.19
CA ASN A 128 0.55 14.40 2.19
C ASN A 128 1.30 13.15 1.69
N VAL A 129 2.31 12.67 2.42
CA VAL A 129 2.98 11.40 2.14
C VAL A 129 2.62 10.43 3.26
N TYR A 130 1.96 9.35 2.88
CA TYR A 130 1.49 8.35 3.83
C TYR A 130 2.46 7.18 3.88
N LYS A 131 2.67 6.64 5.09
CA LYS A 131 3.58 5.52 5.32
C LYS A 131 2.84 4.19 5.41
N GLN A 132 1.50 4.22 5.41
CA GLN A 132 0.65 3.04 5.44
C GLN A 132 -0.56 3.19 4.53
N PRO A 133 -1.01 2.10 3.86
CA PRO A 133 -2.21 2.15 3.03
C PRO A 133 -3.47 2.63 3.76
N GLU A 134 -3.66 2.24 5.03
CA GLU A 134 -4.83 2.68 5.82
C GLU A 134 -4.84 4.19 6.02
N GLU A 135 -3.68 4.80 6.32
CA GLU A 135 -3.55 6.25 6.50
C GLU A 135 -3.92 7.01 5.22
N TYR A 136 -3.43 6.54 4.07
CA TYR A 136 -3.79 7.10 2.76
C TYR A 136 -5.29 6.95 2.47
N LEU A 137 -5.83 5.73 2.59
CA LEU A 137 -7.20 5.43 2.21
C LEU A 137 -8.21 6.18 3.09
N ASP A 138 -7.95 6.29 4.39
CA ASP A 138 -8.82 6.98 5.33
C ASP A 138 -8.75 8.52 5.16
N SER A 139 -7.58 9.05 4.81
CA SER A 139 -7.36 10.50 4.62
C SER A 139 -7.94 11.00 3.30
N GLU A 140 -7.68 10.30 2.19
CA GLU A 140 -8.09 10.75 0.85
C GLU A 140 -9.56 10.42 0.55
N PHE A 141 -10.07 9.33 1.12
CA PHE A 141 -11.45 8.90 0.92
C PHE A 141 -12.26 9.03 2.21
N CYS A 142 -12.34 7.96 2.98
CA CYS A 142 -13.05 7.88 4.25
C CYS A 142 -12.68 6.57 4.93
N ARG A 143 -12.97 6.46 6.22
CA ARG A 143 -12.86 5.19 6.95
C ARG A 143 -13.80 4.16 6.33
N SER A 144 -13.43 2.89 6.42
CA SER A 144 -14.31 1.79 6.01
C SER A 144 -15.48 1.57 6.98
N TYR A 145 -15.33 2.04 8.22
CA TYR A 145 -16.29 1.87 9.30
C TYR A 145 -16.26 3.06 10.27
N TYR A 146 -17.45 3.41 10.78
CA TYR A 146 -17.64 4.35 11.88
C TYR A 146 -18.59 3.71 12.91
N ARG A 147 -18.38 4.02 14.19
CA ARG A 147 -19.20 3.44 15.28
C ARG A 147 -20.64 3.94 15.29
N SER A 148 -20.85 5.23 15.06
CA SER A 148 -22.17 5.83 14.98
C SER A 148 -22.57 6.12 13.54
N LEU A 149 -23.84 5.91 13.22
CA LEU A 149 -24.42 6.30 11.93
C LEU A 149 -24.32 7.81 11.67
N SER A 150 -24.30 8.63 12.74
CA SER A 150 -24.13 10.09 12.63
C SER A 150 -22.77 10.53 12.12
N ASP A 151 -21.76 9.68 12.27
CA ASP A 151 -20.36 10.03 11.99
C ASP A 151 -19.98 9.70 10.54
N TYR A 152 -20.83 8.96 9.84
CA TYR A 152 -20.66 8.71 8.42
C TYR A 152 -20.79 10.03 7.65
N PRO A 153 -19.83 10.34 6.75
CA PRO A 153 -19.93 11.54 5.93
C PRO A 153 -21.14 11.46 4.99
N GLU A 154 -21.74 12.60 4.65
CA GLU A 154 -22.93 12.68 3.80
C GLU A 154 -22.74 11.95 2.44
N ASN A 155 -21.53 11.99 1.89
CA ASN A 155 -21.15 11.33 0.64
C ASN A 155 -20.44 9.98 0.84
N PHE A 156 -20.67 9.28 1.96
CA PHE A 156 -20.00 8.01 2.28
C PHE A 156 -20.09 6.97 1.17
N ALA A 157 -21.27 6.80 0.57
CA ALA A 157 -21.48 5.81 -0.49
C ALA A 157 -20.56 6.04 -1.71
N GLU A 158 -20.30 7.30 -2.05
CA GLU A 158 -19.40 7.65 -3.16
C GLU A 158 -17.93 7.52 -2.75
N ARG A 159 -17.57 7.98 -1.54
CA ARG A 159 -16.21 7.87 -1.01
C ARG A 159 -15.77 6.41 -0.87
N ILE A 160 -16.63 5.54 -0.33
CA ILE A 160 -16.30 4.11 -0.16
C ILE A 160 -16.21 3.39 -1.50
N LYS A 161 -17.01 3.79 -2.49
CA LYS A 161 -16.92 3.27 -3.86
C LYS A 161 -15.55 3.60 -4.48
N ARG A 162 -15.08 4.85 -4.34
CA ARG A 162 -13.74 5.26 -4.78
C ARG A 162 -12.63 4.53 -4.01
N ARG A 163 -12.72 4.44 -2.68
CA ARG A 163 -11.76 3.71 -1.83
C ARG A 163 -11.58 2.26 -2.28
N ARG A 164 -12.67 1.54 -2.51
CA ARG A 164 -12.66 0.09 -2.83
C ARG A 164 -11.92 -0.26 -4.11
N ILE A 165 -11.81 0.67 -5.06
CA ILE A 165 -11.05 0.47 -6.31
C ILE A 165 -9.55 0.37 -6.00
N PHE A 166 -9.06 1.13 -5.01
CA PHE A 166 -7.66 1.11 -4.60
C PHE A 166 -7.37 0.03 -3.55
N GLU A 167 -8.25 -0.15 -2.56
CA GLU A 167 -7.97 -0.84 -1.29
C GLU A 167 -7.19 -2.16 -1.45
N ASN A 168 -7.74 -3.15 -2.15
CA ASN A 168 -7.07 -4.44 -2.32
C ASN A 168 -5.76 -4.32 -3.11
N VAL A 169 -5.71 -3.45 -4.12
CA VAL A 169 -4.55 -3.30 -4.99
C VAL A 169 -3.42 -2.62 -4.23
N ILE A 170 -3.70 -1.54 -3.51
CA ILE A 170 -2.67 -0.81 -2.78
C ILE A 170 -2.08 -1.65 -1.65
N TYR A 171 -2.88 -2.42 -0.91
CA TYR A 171 -2.35 -3.34 0.10
C TYR A 171 -1.44 -4.40 -0.52
N ASN A 172 -1.87 -5.03 -1.62
CA ASN A 172 -1.07 -6.05 -2.29
C ASN A 172 0.23 -5.48 -2.87
N LEU A 173 0.16 -4.33 -3.54
CA LEU A 173 1.33 -3.71 -4.14
C LEU A 173 2.31 -3.23 -3.08
N PHE A 174 1.82 -2.54 -2.05
CA PHE A 174 2.64 -2.07 -0.94
C PHE A 174 3.43 -3.21 -0.31
N ASN A 175 2.79 -4.37 -0.06
CA ASN A 175 3.47 -5.54 0.48
C ASN A 175 4.50 -6.17 -0.48
N ASN A 176 4.27 -6.08 -1.80
CA ASN A 176 5.10 -6.73 -2.82
C ASN A 176 6.26 -5.87 -3.33
N ILE A 177 6.18 -4.54 -3.20
CA ILE A 177 7.22 -3.62 -3.68
C ILE A 177 8.22 -3.20 -2.60
N GLN A 178 7.95 -3.52 -1.33
CA GLN A 178 8.89 -3.20 -0.25
C GLN A 178 10.25 -3.85 -0.49
N GLY A 179 11.30 -3.06 -0.26
CA GLY A 179 12.69 -3.47 -0.47
C GLY A 179 13.09 -3.69 -1.93
N ASN A 180 12.26 -3.34 -2.91
CA ASN A 180 12.64 -3.36 -4.33
C ASN A 180 12.78 -1.93 -4.89
N ASN A 181 13.37 -1.81 -6.07
CA ASN A 181 13.57 -0.54 -6.77
C ASN A 181 12.38 -0.13 -7.65
N ARG A 182 11.20 -0.74 -7.48
CA ARG A 182 10.02 -0.41 -8.28
C ARG A 182 9.28 0.76 -7.68
N PHE A 183 8.66 1.52 -8.55
CA PHE A 183 7.63 2.46 -8.18
C PHE A 183 6.45 2.33 -9.11
N MET A 184 5.27 2.69 -8.60
CA MET A 184 4.01 2.45 -9.28
C MET A 184 3.16 3.71 -9.26
N LEU A 185 2.43 3.94 -10.34
CA LEU A 185 1.32 4.88 -10.39
C LEU A 185 0.02 4.09 -10.43
N LEU A 186 -0.88 4.40 -9.50
CA LEU A 186 -2.25 3.91 -9.48
C LEU A 186 -3.18 5.09 -9.76
N ALA A 187 -4.21 4.89 -10.58
CA ALA A 187 -5.22 5.91 -10.82
C ALA A 187 -6.56 5.26 -11.14
N ARG A 188 -7.64 5.86 -10.67
CA ARG A 188 -8.99 5.50 -11.08
C ARG A 188 -9.25 6.01 -12.49
N ASN A 189 -10.03 5.27 -13.26
CA ASN A 189 -10.59 5.75 -14.52
C ASN A 189 -12.07 5.35 -14.65
N GLU A 190 -12.86 6.25 -15.21
CA GLU A 190 -14.31 6.06 -15.41
C GLU A 190 -14.70 6.00 -16.89
N GLN A 191 -13.73 6.08 -17.80
CA GLN A 191 -14.00 5.92 -19.21
C GLN A 191 -14.22 4.44 -19.54
N GLU A 192 -15.03 4.22 -20.57
CA GLU A 192 -15.40 2.89 -20.99
C GLU A 192 -14.25 2.20 -21.74
N ILE A 193 -14.02 0.93 -21.39
CA ILE A 193 -13.33 -0.02 -22.25
C ILE A 193 -14.42 -0.81 -22.99
N ASP A 194 -14.67 -0.46 -24.26
CA ASP A 194 -15.76 -1.07 -25.01
C ASP A 194 -15.43 -2.51 -25.44
N TYR A 195 -16.33 -3.41 -25.04
CA TYR A 195 -16.33 -4.84 -25.33
C TYR A 195 -17.44 -5.23 -26.34
N GLY A 196 -18.22 -4.28 -26.85
CA GLY A 196 -19.20 -4.48 -27.92
C GLY A 196 -20.48 -5.19 -27.50
N PHE A 197 -20.87 -5.03 -26.23
CA PHE A 197 -22.02 -5.70 -25.64
C PHE A 197 -23.36 -5.17 -26.15
N ILE A 198 -24.26 -6.11 -26.46
CA ILE A 198 -25.68 -5.84 -26.73
C ILE A 198 -26.51 -6.68 -25.76
N ILE A 199 -27.43 -6.04 -25.03
CA ILE A 199 -28.32 -6.70 -24.06
C ILE A 199 -29.75 -6.61 -24.58
N ASN A 200 -30.37 -7.75 -24.86
CA ASN A 200 -31.75 -7.85 -25.34
C ASN A 200 -32.01 -6.94 -26.56
N GLY A 201 -31.07 -6.93 -27.51
CA GLY A 201 -31.14 -6.14 -28.73
C GLY A 201 -30.91 -4.64 -28.55
N LYS A 202 -30.47 -4.17 -27.37
CA LYS A 202 -30.21 -2.76 -27.07
C LYS A 202 -28.80 -2.55 -26.54
N GLU A 203 -28.27 -1.34 -26.77
CA GLU A 203 -27.06 -0.90 -26.10
C GLU A 203 -27.36 -0.74 -24.59
N PRO A 204 -26.56 -1.35 -23.70
CA PRO A 204 -26.77 -1.23 -22.27
C PRO A 204 -26.41 0.18 -21.77
N GLN A 205 -27.03 0.59 -20.67
CA GLN A 205 -26.48 1.68 -19.87
C GLN A 205 -25.18 1.22 -19.21
N LYS A 206 -24.13 2.03 -19.29
CA LYS A 206 -22.78 1.64 -18.87
C LYS A 206 -22.33 2.49 -17.69
N TYR A 207 -21.70 1.83 -16.73
CA TYR A 207 -21.07 2.44 -15.57
C TYR A 207 -19.68 1.81 -15.43
N SER A 208 -18.64 2.56 -15.79
CA SER A 208 -17.28 2.04 -15.85
C SER A 208 -16.49 2.51 -14.64
N GLN A 209 -15.80 1.57 -14.01
CA GLN A 209 -14.81 1.86 -12.98
C GLN A 209 -13.64 0.92 -13.20
N SER A 210 -12.46 1.48 -13.38
CA SER A 210 -11.23 0.73 -13.54
C SER A 210 -10.11 1.37 -12.72
N LEU A 211 -9.10 0.56 -12.44
CA LEU A 211 -7.84 1.02 -11.88
C LEU A 211 -6.76 0.85 -12.95
N VAL A 212 -6.11 1.96 -13.29
CA VAL A 212 -4.91 1.99 -14.09
C VAL A 212 -3.72 1.77 -13.17
N VAL A 213 -2.85 0.82 -13.54
CA VAL A 213 -1.61 0.50 -12.82
C VAL A 213 -0.46 0.62 -13.80
N VAL A 214 0.54 1.43 -13.46
CA VAL A 214 1.73 1.65 -14.27
C VAL A 214 2.94 1.39 -13.39
N GLU A 215 3.81 0.49 -13.83
CA GLU A 215 5.02 0.11 -13.12
C GLU A 215 6.26 0.68 -13.81
N ASN A 216 7.22 1.13 -13.01
CA ASN A 216 8.54 1.48 -13.49
C ASN A 216 9.61 1.15 -12.44
N ASN A 217 10.87 1.14 -12.83
CA ASN A 217 12.00 0.93 -11.94
C ASN A 217 12.76 2.24 -11.72
N LEU A 218 13.24 2.47 -10.50
CA LEU A 218 14.28 3.44 -10.21
C LEU A 218 15.58 2.93 -10.83
N GLU A 219 16.19 3.78 -11.65
CA GLU A 219 17.47 3.55 -12.30
C GLU A 219 18.51 4.53 -11.75
N PHE A 220 19.69 4.01 -11.42
CA PHE A 220 20.83 4.81 -10.99
C PHE A 220 21.82 4.94 -12.15
N LYS A 221 22.10 6.17 -12.59
CA LYS A 221 23.06 6.43 -13.65
C LYS A 221 24.45 6.64 -13.05
N SER A 222 25.42 5.88 -13.54
CA SER A 222 26.83 6.01 -13.13
C SER A 222 27.31 7.46 -13.27
N GLY A 223 27.97 7.96 -12.23
CA GLY A 223 28.47 9.32 -12.09
C GLY A 223 27.45 10.35 -11.59
N GLU A 224 26.17 10.00 -11.45
CA GLU A 224 25.16 10.91 -10.91
C GLU A 224 25.09 10.84 -9.38
N GLU A 225 24.81 11.99 -8.76
CA GLU A 225 24.46 12.07 -7.35
C GLU A 225 23.10 11.41 -7.14
N VAL A 226 23.04 10.52 -6.16
CA VAL A 226 21.87 9.74 -5.81
C VAL A 226 21.43 10.10 -4.41
N GLU A 227 20.12 10.27 -4.24
CA GLU A 227 19.48 10.39 -2.94
C GLU A 227 18.36 9.36 -2.84
N ILE A 228 18.40 8.56 -1.78
CA ILE A 228 17.40 7.53 -1.46
C ILE A 228 16.76 7.90 -0.13
N PRO A 229 15.52 8.41 -0.14
CA PRO A 229 14.76 8.71 1.07
C PRO A 229 14.44 7.48 1.92
N GLY A 230 14.11 7.74 3.19
CA GLY A 230 13.66 6.75 4.15
C GLY A 230 12.50 5.91 3.64
N GLY A 231 12.58 4.61 3.94
CA GLY A 231 11.53 3.65 3.64
C GLY A 231 11.45 3.16 2.20
N ILE A 232 12.37 3.58 1.32
CA ILE A 232 12.62 2.92 0.03
C ILE A 232 13.42 1.62 0.23
N ILE A 233 14.48 1.68 1.04
CA ILE A 233 15.26 0.49 1.43
C ILE A 233 14.66 -0.05 2.73
N THR A 234 14.18 -1.29 2.69
CA THR A 234 13.57 -1.97 3.83
C THR A 234 14.59 -2.94 4.45
N PRO A 235 14.75 -2.95 5.78
CA PRO A 235 15.65 -3.90 6.42
C PRO A 235 15.02 -5.29 6.48
N SER A 236 15.86 -6.31 6.44
CA SER A 236 15.50 -7.62 6.97
C SER A 236 15.59 -7.60 8.49
N TYR A 237 14.59 -8.16 9.16
CA TYR A 237 14.53 -8.27 10.62
C TYR A 237 14.92 -9.67 11.06
N TYR A 238 15.91 -9.75 11.94
CA TYR A 238 16.25 -11.01 12.60
C TYR A 238 15.50 -11.11 13.93
N THR A 239 14.46 -11.95 13.95
CA THR A 239 13.57 -12.11 15.11
C THR A 239 14.27 -12.75 16.30
N GLY A 240 14.12 -12.12 17.47
CA GLY A 240 14.24 -12.74 18.80
C GLY A 240 12.94 -12.58 19.58
N ASP A 241 12.84 -13.10 20.80
CA ASP A 241 11.63 -13.07 21.65
C ASP A 241 11.19 -11.65 22.12
N VAL A 242 11.80 -10.59 21.59
CA VAL A 242 11.64 -9.18 22.03
C VAL A 242 10.36 -8.54 21.49
N GLY A 243 10.07 -8.75 20.21
CA GLY A 243 8.93 -8.17 19.52
C GLY A 243 8.59 -8.90 18.23
N TRP A 244 7.47 -8.51 17.60
CA TRP A 244 7.04 -9.07 16.32
C TRP A 244 6.45 -7.99 15.42
N TYR A 245 6.45 -8.24 14.11
CA TYR A 245 5.80 -7.37 13.14
C TYR A 245 4.29 -7.29 13.39
N GLU A 246 3.79 -6.07 13.55
CA GLU A 246 2.37 -5.76 13.51
C GLU A 246 2.07 -4.95 12.25
N GLY A 247 1.44 -5.61 11.29
CA GLY A 247 1.32 -5.08 9.94
C GLY A 247 2.67 -5.07 9.25
N VAL A 248 2.90 -4.06 8.40
CA VAL A 248 4.04 -4.02 7.49
C VAL A 248 5.19 -3.16 8.02
N ASN A 249 4.86 -2.08 8.73
CA ASN A 249 5.83 -1.06 9.16
C ASN A 249 5.86 -0.87 10.69
N GLY A 250 5.16 -1.71 11.45
CA GLY A 250 5.08 -1.65 12.91
C GLY A 250 5.71 -2.85 13.58
N ILE A 251 6.29 -2.64 14.74
CA ILE A 251 6.88 -3.66 15.61
C ILE A 251 6.23 -3.52 16.98
N ARG A 252 5.52 -4.57 17.41
CA ARG A 252 5.01 -4.67 18.78
C ARG A 252 6.10 -5.23 19.68
N VAL A 253 6.55 -4.41 20.62
CA VAL A 253 7.56 -4.77 21.62
C VAL A 253 6.88 -5.33 22.86
N ASN A 254 7.32 -6.50 23.32
CA ASN A 254 6.68 -7.21 24.44
C ASN A 254 7.67 -7.71 25.50
N ASN A 255 8.95 -7.82 25.17
CA ASN A 255 10.00 -8.19 26.10
C ASN A 255 11.17 -7.20 25.98
N ILE A 256 11.99 -7.15 27.04
CA ILE A 256 13.30 -6.50 26.98
C ILE A 256 14.27 -7.38 26.17
N GLY A 257 15.28 -6.76 25.55
CA GLY A 257 16.29 -7.48 24.77
C GLY A 257 16.74 -6.70 23.55
N GLN A 258 17.34 -7.40 22.59
CA GLN A 258 17.92 -6.80 21.39
C GLN A 258 17.19 -7.27 20.12
N MET A 259 17.00 -6.35 19.21
CA MET A 259 16.45 -6.55 17.87
C MET A 259 17.49 -6.11 16.85
N GLU A 260 17.83 -6.97 15.90
CA GLU A 260 18.78 -6.64 14.84
C GLU A 260 18.09 -6.49 13.48
N PHE A 261 18.47 -5.43 12.77
CA PHE A 261 17.98 -5.06 11.46
C PHE A 261 19.15 -4.98 10.49
N VAL A 262 19.00 -5.58 9.31
CA VAL A 262 20.04 -5.58 8.28
C VAL A 262 19.48 -4.99 7.00
N PHE A 263 20.00 -3.83 6.62
CA PHE A 263 19.74 -3.20 5.33
C PHE A 263 20.73 -3.73 4.30
N THR A 264 20.24 -4.03 3.10
CA THR A 264 21.11 -4.32 1.94
C THR A 264 21.05 -3.10 1.02
N LEU A 265 22.17 -2.38 0.90
CA LEU A 265 22.22 -1.19 0.06
C LEU A 265 22.26 -1.58 -1.43
N PRO A 266 21.75 -0.72 -2.34
CA PRO A 266 21.91 -0.93 -3.77
C PRO A 266 23.39 -1.08 -4.15
N GLY A 267 23.70 -2.04 -5.02
CA GLY A 267 25.06 -2.20 -5.54
C GLY A 267 25.52 -0.95 -6.30
N ASN A 268 26.84 -0.73 -6.33
CA ASN A 268 27.47 0.40 -7.03
C ASN A 268 27.06 1.79 -6.50
N LEU A 269 26.79 1.95 -5.20
CA LEU A 269 26.61 3.27 -4.59
C LEU A 269 27.80 3.59 -3.69
N GLU A 270 28.48 4.71 -3.96
CA GLU A 270 29.46 5.30 -3.04
C GLU A 270 28.72 6.22 -2.07
N VAL A 271 28.52 5.75 -0.84
CA VAL A 271 27.73 6.46 0.16
C VAL A 271 28.57 7.59 0.77
N SER A 272 28.04 8.82 0.74
CA SER A 272 28.64 9.99 1.38
C SER A 272 27.89 10.43 2.64
N GLU A 273 26.61 10.09 2.74
CA GLU A 273 25.76 10.39 3.89
C GLU A 273 24.77 9.25 4.11
N MET A 274 24.60 8.85 5.37
CA MET A 274 23.62 7.85 5.77
C MET A 274 22.83 8.39 6.96
N ARG A 275 21.49 8.42 6.87
CA ARG A 275 20.61 8.76 7.98
C ARG A 275 19.77 7.56 8.37
N LEU A 276 19.67 7.28 9.66
CA LEU A 276 18.79 6.26 10.20
C LEU A 276 17.75 6.89 11.11
N SER A 277 16.53 6.39 11.03
CA SER A 277 15.42 6.87 11.86
C SER A 277 14.51 5.75 12.31
N VAL A 278 14.12 5.81 13.59
CA VAL A 278 13.13 4.94 14.22
C VAL A 278 12.23 5.79 15.11
N GLU A 279 10.93 5.55 15.04
CA GLU A 279 9.93 6.36 15.74
C GLU A 279 8.92 5.45 16.45
N GLY A 280 8.54 5.83 17.67
CA GLY A 280 7.35 5.30 18.33
C GLY A 280 6.10 5.94 17.71
N TYR A 281 5.07 5.16 17.44
CA TYR A 281 3.81 5.67 16.90
C TYR A 281 2.59 4.88 17.41
N LEU A 282 1.42 5.50 17.30
CA LEU A 282 0.15 4.84 17.53
C LEU A 282 -0.51 4.47 16.20
N PRO A 283 -0.91 3.20 16.01
CA PRO A 283 -1.75 2.79 14.89
C PRO A 283 -3.01 3.63 14.75
N LEU A 284 -3.48 3.78 13.51
CA LEU A 284 -4.63 4.62 13.21
C LEU A 284 -5.91 4.15 13.93
N TYR A 285 -6.16 2.84 13.99
CA TYR A 285 -7.29 2.27 14.74
C TYR A 285 -7.27 2.64 16.23
N MET A 286 -6.09 2.74 16.85
CA MET A 286 -5.94 3.17 18.24
C MET A 286 -6.28 4.65 18.37
N LYS A 287 -5.76 5.50 17.48
CA LYS A 287 -6.09 6.95 17.44
C LYS A 287 -7.60 7.17 17.30
N TYR A 288 -8.28 6.40 16.46
CA TYR A 288 -9.73 6.48 16.29
C TYR A 288 -10.49 6.09 17.54
N ARG A 289 -10.11 4.96 18.15
CA ARG A 289 -10.70 4.52 19.41
C ARG A 289 -10.52 5.56 20.50
N MET A 290 -9.34 6.18 20.58
CA MET A 290 -9.06 7.24 21.55
C MET A 290 -10.01 8.43 21.37
N VAL A 291 -10.24 8.87 20.14
CA VAL A 291 -11.17 9.99 19.86
C VAL A 291 -12.63 9.62 20.11
N GLU A 292 -13.04 8.40 19.77
CA GLU A 292 -14.43 7.96 19.83
C GLU A 292 -14.90 7.57 21.24
N GLU A 293 -14.00 7.04 22.08
CA GLU A 293 -14.34 6.58 23.43
C GLU A 293 -13.98 7.59 24.52
N ALA A 294 -13.05 8.52 24.27
CA ALA A 294 -12.61 9.46 25.29
C ALA A 294 -13.77 10.35 25.75
N ASN A 295 -13.93 10.42 27.06
CA ASN A 295 -14.90 11.30 27.71
C ASN A 295 -14.39 11.67 29.11
N ASP A 296 -15.16 12.47 29.84
CA ASP A 296 -14.75 12.95 31.18
C ASP A 296 -14.43 11.81 32.17
N ASN A 297 -15.02 10.62 31.97
CA ASN A 297 -14.85 9.44 32.82
C ASN A 297 -13.97 8.33 32.19
N TYR A 298 -13.46 8.53 30.97
CA TYR A 298 -12.64 7.56 30.25
C TYR A 298 -11.50 8.25 29.49
N LYS A 299 -10.26 8.03 29.94
CA LYS A 299 -9.07 8.66 29.36
C LYS A 299 -8.07 7.61 28.89
N PHE A 300 -7.30 7.99 27.88
CA PHE A 300 -6.23 7.18 27.33
C PHE A 300 -4.88 7.77 27.69
N GLU A 301 -3.93 6.90 28.02
CA GLU A 301 -2.54 7.26 28.28
C GLU A 301 -1.64 6.41 27.38
N VAL A 302 -0.72 7.06 26.68
CA VAL A 302 0.21 6.41 25.77
C VAL A 302 1.44 6.03 26.55
N LEU A 303 1.79 4.75 26.47
CA LEU A 303 2.92 4.16 27.14
C LEU A 303 4.05 3.93 26.14
N GLU A 304 5.18 4.58 26.39
CA GLU A 304 6.40 4.51 25.57
C GLU A 304 7.45 3.64 26.28
N ASN A 305 8.07 2.72 25.54
CA ASN A 305 9.18 1.93 26.11
C ASN A 305 10.49 2.74 26.01
N GLU A 306 11.51 2.28 26.73
CA GLU A 306 12.85 2.87 26.67
C GLU A 306 13.74 2.06 25.73
N TYR A 307 14.42 2.74 24.81
CA TYR A 307 15.26 2.13 23.79
C TYR A 307 16.66 2.77 23.73
N GLU A 308 17.66 1.94 23.44
CA GLU A 308 18.99 2.35 23.01
C GLU A 308 19.21 1.88 21.56
N TYR A 309 19.91 2.65 20.75
CA TYR A 309 20.10 2.39 19.32
C TYR A 309 21.59 2.29 19.00
N TYR A 310 21.94 1.37 18.10
CA TYR A 310 23.33 1.12 17.76
C TYR A 310 23.53 0.83 16.27
N LEU A 311 24.70 1.19 15.76
CA LEU A 311 25.20 0.78 14.44
C LEU A 311 26.45 -0.08 14.55
N TYR A 312 26.51 -1.12 13.72
CA TYR A 312 27.65 -2.02 13.71
C TYR A 312 28.81 -1.44 12.92
N ASN A 313 29.91 -1.16 13.59
CA ASN A 313 31.15 -0.69 13.00
C ASN A 313 31.97 -1.87 12.46
N THR A 314 32.15 -1.92 11.15
CA THR A 314 32.81 -3.02 10.43
C THR A 314 34.33 -2.97 10.54
N GLU A 315 34.91 -1.82 10.88
CA GLU A 315 36.35 -1.65 11.11
C GLU A 315 36.75 -2.12 12.52
N THR A 316 35.96 -1.79 13.54
CA THR A 316 36.26 -2.10 14.95
C THR A 316 35.58 -3.37 15.44
N TYR A 317 34.60 -3.89 14.69
CA TYR A 317 33.75 -5.03 15.09
C TYR A 317 32.98 -4.76 16.40
N GLN A 318 32.60 -3.50 16.64
CA GLN A 318 31.84 -3.05 17.82
C GLN A 318 30.53 -2.39 17.41
N TRP A 319 29.61 -2.26 18.37
CA TRP A 319 28.38 -1.50 18.22
C TRP A 319 28.62 -0.07 18.73
N ASP A 320 28.47 0.91 17.84
CA ASP A 320 28.53 2.33 18.18
C ASP A 320 27.12 2.81 18.54
N GLU A 321 26.94 3.40 19.72
CA GLU A 321 25.66 3.97 20.16
C GLU A 321 25.29 5.20 19.32
N ILE A 322 24.01 5.30 18.96
CA ILE A 322 23.45 6.40 18.18
C ILE A 322 22.11 6.84 18.77
N GLU A 323 21.65 8.03 18.38
CA GLU A 323 20.28 8.48 18.65
C GLU A 323 19.29 7.78 17.71
N ASN A 324 18.01 7.76 18.09
CA ASN A 324 16.93 7.19 17.29
C ASN A 324 16.77 7.83 15.90
N ASN A 325 17.27 9.06 15.72
CA ASN A 325 17.36 9.78 14.46
C ASN A 325 18.77 10.36 14.32
N SER A 326 19.62 9.66 13.57
CA SER A 326 21.04 9.96 13.47
C SER A 326 21.50 10.08 12.02
N THR A 327 22.36 11.05 11.74
CA THR A 327 22.99 11.24 10.43
C THR A 327 24.50 11.04 10.54
N VAL A 328 25.04 10.12 9.74
CA VAL A 328 26.46 9.83 9.59
C VAL A 328 26.96 10.46 8.29
N THR A 329 27.81 11.47 8.41
CA THR A 329 28.50 12.13 7.28
C THR A 329 30.01 11.87 7.28
N GLU A 330 30.59 11.60 8.45
CA GLU A 330 32.02 11.33 8.59
C GLU A 330 32.30 9.83 8.48
N ASN A 331 32.98 9.43 7.41
CA ASN A 331 33.36 8.03 7.12
C ASN A 331 32.19 7.03 7.24
N PRO A 332 31.12 7.17 6.43
CA PRO A 332 29.99 6.24 6.47
C PRO A 332 30.39 4.80 6.12
N ASP A 333 31.45 4.61 5.33
CA ASP A 333 31.96 3.31 4.90
C ASP A 333 32.33 2.38 6.08
N LYS A 334 32.71 2.92 7.25
CA LYS A 334 32.99 2.10 8.44
C LYS A 334 31.77 1.36 8.99
N TYR A 335 30.56 1.68 8.52
CA TYR A 335 29.31 0.99 8.88
C TYR A 335 28.76 0.12 7.76
N ILE A 336 29.41 0.11 6.59
CA ILE A 336 28.96 -0.64 5.41
C ILE A 336 29.85 -1.88 5.29
N GLY A 337 29.23 -3.05 5.34
CA GLY A 337 29.90 -4.32 5.18
C GLY A 337 30.31 -4.60 3.73
N ALA A 338 31.13 -5.62 3.52
CA ALA A 338 31.69 -5.92 2.21
C ALA A 338 30.63 -6.34 1.16
N GLY A 339 29.48 -6.82 1.61
CA GLY A 339 28.32 -7.13 0.77
C GLY A 339 27.35 -5.96 0.60
N GLY A 340 27.68 -4.77 1.09
CA GLY A 340 26.78 -3.63 1.11
C GLY A 340 25.74 -3.70 2.23
N GLU A 341 25.98 -4.47 3.28
CA GLU A 341 25.09 -4.59 4.43
C GLU A 341 25.34 -3.49 5.47
N VAL A 342 24.27 -2.87 5.98
CA VAL A 342 24.31 -1.98 7.15
C VAL A 342 23.49 -2.64 8.24
N ARG A 343 24.09 -2.81 9.43
CA ARG A 343 23.43 -3.47 10.57
C ARG A 343 23.13 -2.47 11.67
N MET A 344 21.87 -2.45 12.09
CA MET A 344 21.36 -1.64 13.19
C MET A 344 20.81 -2.55 14.29
N MET A 345 21.07 -2.20 15.55
CA MET A 345 20.50 -2.86 16.72
C MET A 345 19.63 -1.87 17.48
N ILE A 346 18.46 -2.34 17.92
CA ILE A 346 17.62 -1.64 18.89
C ILE A 346 17.58 -2.50 20.14
N LYS A 347 17.99 -1.92 21.27
CA LYS A 347 17.92 -2.57 22.57
C LYS A 347 16.77 -1.98 23.37
N VAL A 348 15.80 -2.81 23.70
CA VAL A 348 14.69 -2.46 24.59
C VAL A 348 15.20 -2.54 26.02
N VAL A 349 15.41 -1.38 26.65
CA VAL A 349 15.99 -1.22 27.99
C VAL A 349 14.96 -1.52 29.06
N SER A 350 13.77 -0.93 28.93
CA SER A 350 12.66 -1.12 29.85
C SER A 350 11.33 -1.08 29.12
N LEU A 351 10.37 -1.86 29.60
CA LEU A 351 9.00 -1.84 29.09
C LEU A 351 8.18 -0.84 29.91
N ALA A 352 7.33 -0.08 29.23
CA ALA A 352 6.37 0.77 29.88
C ALA A 352 5.43 -0.06 30.77
N GLN A 353 5.28 0.33 32.04
CA GLN A 353 4.44 -0.39 32.99
C GLN A 353 3.04 0.21 33.06
N GLU A 354 2.03 -0.64 33.04
CA GLU A 354 0.64 -0.28 33.33
C GLU A 354 0.48 -0.13 34.86
N THR A 355 0.51 1.09 35.38
CA THR A 355 0.05 1.33 36.75
C THR A 355 -1.47 1.32 36.75
N LYS A 356 -2.09 0.19 37.09
CA LYS A 356 -3.55 0.08 37.22
C LYS A 356 -4.05 0.81 38.46
N ASP A 357 -4.12 2.13 38.40
CA ASP A 357 -4.78 2.92 39.44
C ASP A 357 -5.96 3.69 38.82
N LEU A 358 -7.14 3.54 39.43
CA LEU A 358 -8.18 4.57 39.32
C LEU A 358 -7.54 5.86 39.80
N ASP A 359 -7.62 6.94 39.02
CA ASP A 359 -7.18 8.21 39.56
C ASP A 359 -8.05 8.59 40.78
N ASP A 360 -7.53 9.46 41.65
CA ASP A 360 -8.21 9.88 42.89
C ASP A 360 -9.61 10.51 42.66
N GLN A 361 -10.01 10.68 41.38
CA GLN A 361 -11.27 11.27 40.92
C GLN A 361 -12.24 10.23 40.34
N GLY A 362 -11.87 8.95 40.29
CA GLY A 362 -12.70 7.85 39.81
C GLY A 362 -12.80 7.74 38.29
N VAL A 363 -11.88 8.35 37.54
CA VAL A 363 -11.80 8.26 36.08
C VAL A 363 -11.10 6.96 35.67
N TYR A 364 -11.68 6.24 34.72
CA TYR A 364 -11.04 5.05 34.17
C TYR A 364 -9.92 5.47 33.19
N LYS A 365 -8.72 4.94 33.40
CA LYS A 365 -7.58 5.09 32.49
C LYS A 365 -7.34 3.79 31.74
N GLU A 366 -7.32 3.87 30.42
CA GLU A 366 -6.79 2.80 29.58
C GLU A 366 -5.38 3.17 29.08
N TYR A 367 -4.46 2.22 29.22
CA TYR A 367 -3.10 2.36 28.77
C TYR A 367 -2.94 1.72 27.39
N MET A 368 -2.49 2.52 26.42
CA MET A 368 -2.15 2.06 25.08
C MET A 368 -0.65 2.05 24.90
N ARG A 369 -0.08 0.90 24.51
CA ARG A 369 1.34 0.82 24.18
C ARG A 369 1.56 1.30 22.75
N GLU A 370 2.60 2.10 22.57
CA GLU A 370 3.09 2.46 21.24
C GLU A 370 3.49 1.21 20.44
N LEU A 371 3.55 1.36 19.11
CA LEU A 371 4.34 0.50 18.25
C LEU A 371 5.63 1.22 17.87
N LEU A 372 6.70 0.46 17.71
CA LEU A 372 7.94 0.98 17.14
C LEU A 372 7.86 0.86 15.62
N SER A 373 8.25 1.90 14.88
CA SER A 373 8.37 1.80 13.43
C SER A 373 9.51 0.86 13.05
N VAL A 374 9.39 0.21 11.88
CA VAL A 374 10.54 -0.48 11.28
C VAL A 374 11.60 0.59 10.94
N PRO A 375 12.88 0.35 11.27
CA PRO A 375 13.92 1.33 10.98
C PRO A 375 13.99 1.72 9.51
N GLU A 376 14.06 3.03 9.26
CA GLU A 376 14.28 3.57 7.93
C GLU A 376 15.74 3.98 7.76
N ILE A 377 16.27 3.79 6.55
CA ILE A 377 17.58 4.30 6.13
C ILE A 377 17.39 5.25 4.95
N SER A 378 18.01 6.43 5.03
CA SER A 378 18.18 7.34 3.89
C SER A 378 19.65 7.42 3.51
N LEU A 379 19.93 7.52 2.21
CA LEU A 379 21.29 7.57 1.68
C LEU A 379 21.47 8.77 0.76
N LYS A 380 22.66 9.37 0.78
CA LYS A 380 23.18 10.18 -0.33
C LYS A 380 24.53 9.64 -0.75
N GLY A 381 24.82 9.73 -2.04
CA GLY A 381 26.07 9.23 -2.59
C GLY A 381 26.18 9.46 -4.09
N VAL A 382 27.14 8.78 -4.70
CA VAL A 382 27.35 8.78 -6.15
C VAL A 382 27.21 7.37 -6.68
N ALA A 383 26.38 7.17 -7.69
CA ALA A 383 26.29 5.89 -8.38
C ALA A 383 27.57 5.63 -9.18
N ARG A 384 28.11 4.42 -9.12
CA ARG A 384 29.34 3.99 -9.79
C ARG A 384 29.07 3.27 -11.10
#